data_AF-A0A6B9ZNX6-F1
#
_entry.id   AF-A0A6B9ZNX6-F1
#
_cell.length_a   1.000
_cell.length_b   1.000
_cell.length_c   1.000
_cell.angle_alpha   90.00
_cell.angle_beta   90.00
_cell.angle_gamma   90.00
#
_symmetry.space_group_name_H-M   'P 1'
#
loop_
_entity.id
_entity.type
_entity.pdbx_description
1 polymer ?
#
loop_
_entity_poly.entity_id
_entity_poly.type
_entity_poly.pdbx_seq_one_letter_code
_entity_poly.pdbx_strand_id
1 'polypeptide(L)'
;MSEQPEHRKEWRLRINYRAITQNMPFILFLSALALIYIANSHLAEKKIRSINKLGREIKELKWEYLNVKSELMFRSKMSEVSKAVEPMGLKPLSSPPQKIELEKKE
;
A
#
# COMPACT_ATOMS: atom_id res chain seq x y z
N MET A 1 -50.11 39.91 20.47
CA MET A 1 -48.93 39.16 19.97
C MET A 1 -47.71 39.83 20.58
N SER A 2 -47.29 39.38 21.76
CA SER A 2 -46.13 39.94 22.47
C SER A 2 -45.15 38.80 22.72
N GLU A 3 -44.00 38.95 22.07
CA GLU A 3 -42.91 37.97 21.99
C GLU A 3 -42.34 37.65 23.37
N GLN A 4 -42.15 36.37 23.67
CA GLN A 4 -41.42 35.94 24.87
C GLN A 4 -39.91 36.00 24.61
N PRO A 5 -39.10 36.47 25.57
CA PRO A 5 -37.66 36.57 25.37
C PRO A 5 -36.99 35.19 25.40
N GLU A 6 -36.10 34.93 24.42
CA GLU A 6 -35.34 33.69 24.32
C GLU A 6 -34.47 33.41 25.56
N HIS A 7 -34.59 32.20 26.09
CA HIS A 7 -33.79 31.71 27.20
C HIS A 7 -32.37 31.36 26.73
N ARG A 8 -31.44 32.31 26.84
CA ARG A 8 -30.00 32.07 26.65
C ARG A 8 -29.50 31.08 27.69
N LYS A 9 -29.19 29.85 27.25
CA LYS A 9 -28.57 28.82 28.09
C LYS A 9 -27.19 29.26 28.52
N GLU A 10 -27.07 29.71 29.75
CA GLU A 10 -25.78 30.03 30.36
C GLU A 10 -25.08 28.74 30.79
N TRP A 11 -23.99 28.40 30.09
CA TRP A 11 -23.11 27.31 30.45
C TRP A 11 -22.27 27.70 31.67
N ARG A 12 -22.84 27.52 32.86
CA ARG A 12 -22.12 27.75 34.11
C ARG A 12 -21.26 26.53 34.45
N LEU A 13 -20.00 26.57 34.03
CA LEU A 13 -18.98 25.62 34.48
C LEU A 13 -18.77 25.79 35.99
N ARG A 14 -19.39 24.91 36.78
CA ARG A 14 -19.16 24.85 38.24
C ARG A 14 -17.88 24.07 38.49
N ILE A 15 -16.76 24.78 38.44
CA ILE A 15 -15.46 24.18 38.75
C ILE A 15 -15.27 24.19 40.27
N ASN A 16 -15.16 23.00 40.87
CA ASN A 16 -14.88 22.86 42.29
C ASN A 16 -13.36 22.86 42.53
N TYR A 17 -12.82 23.98 42.98
CA TYR A 17 -11.38 24.18 43.23
C TYR A 17 -10.79 23.19 44.23
N ARG A 18 -11.58 22.73 45.21
CA ARG A 18 -11.12 21.77 46.24
C ARG A 18 -10.86 20.38 45.66
N ALA A 19 -11.66 19.98 44.67
CA ALA A 19 -11.48 18.72 43.96
C ALA A 19 -10.28 18.75 43.01
N ILE A 20 -9.98 19.91 42.42
CA ILE A 20 -8.81 20.08 41.55
C ILE A 20 -7.51 20.03 42.34
N THR A 21 -7.44 20.72 43.49
CA THR A 21 -6.22 20.72 44.31
C THR A 21 -5.94 19.36 44.92
N GLN A 22 -6.98 18.63 45.34
CA GLN A 22 -6.83 17.27 45.88
C GLN A 22 -6.37 16.25 44.81
N ASN A 23 -6.79 16.43 43.55
CA ASN A 23 -6.43 15.53 42.44
C ASN A 23 -5.32 16.09 41.53
N MET A 24 -4.59 17.12 41.99
CA MET A 24 -3.53 17.76 41.22
C MET A 24 -2.50 16.79 40.62
N PRO A 25 -1.95 15.80 41.38
CA PRO A 25 -0.98 14.85 40.80
C PRO A 25 -1.59 13.99 39.68
N PHE A 26 -2.88 13.67 39.74
CA PHE A 26 -3.56 12.91 38.69
C PHE A 26 -3.79 13.75 37.43
N ILE A 27 -4.15 15.03 37.58
CA ILE A 27 -4.30 15.95 36.45
C ILE A 27 -2.94 16.14 35.75
N LEU A 28 -1.86 16.29 36.51
CA LEU A 28 -0.51 16.44 35.98
C LEU A 28 -0.05 15.18 35.23
N PHE A 29 -0.41 13.99 35.75
CA PHE A 29 -0.20 12.72 35.05
C PHE A 29 -0.95 12.66 33.71
N LEU A 30 -2.22 13.07 33.68
CA LEU A 30 -2.99 13.14 32.43
C LEU A 30 -2.41 14.17 31.44
N SER A 31 -1.93 15.32 31.92
CA SER A 31 -1.25 16.30 31.08
C SER A 31 0.04 15.72 30.48
N ALA A 32 0.83 14.99 31.26
CA ALA A 32 2.02 14.30 30.76
C ALA A 32 1.66 13.25 29.70
N LEU A 33 0.62 12.45 29.93
CA LEU A 33 0.11 11.49 28.94
C LEU A 33 -0.37 12.18 27.66
N ALA A 34 -1.06 13.31 27.78
CA ALA A 34 -1.51 14.10 26.63
C ALA A 34 -0.31 14.59 25.80
N LEU A 35 0.76 15.07 26.44
CA LEU A 35 1.98 15.47 25.76
C LEU A 35 2.65 14.30 25.03
N ILE A 36 2.77 13.14 25.69
CA ILE A 36 3.30 11.91 25.07
C ILE A 36 2.44 11.49 23.87
N TYR A 37 1.12 11.58 23.99
CA TYR A 37 0.20 11.27 22.91
C TYR A 37 0.38 12.20 21.70
N ILE A 38 0.46 13.52 21.92
CA ILE A 38 0.69 14.50 20.86
C ILE A 38 2.03 14.24 20.18
N ALA A 39 3.09 13.99 20.94
CA ALA A 39 4.41 13.66 20.41
C ALA A 39 4.36 12.39 19.53
N ASN A 40 3.74 11.32 20.02
CA ASN A 40 3.59 10.07 19.28
C ASN A 40 2.75 10.22 18.02
N SER A 41 1.67 11.02 18.07
CA SER A 41 0.83 11.32 16.92
C SER A 41 1.64 11.96 15.79
N HIS A 42 2.49 12.94 16.11
CA HIS A 42 3.33 13.60 15.11
C HIS A 42 4.37 12.65 14.48
N LEU A 43 4.92 11.71 15.26
CA LEU A 43 5.79 10.66 14.74
C LEU A 43 5.03 9.69 13.83
N ALA A 44 3.83 9.27 14.22
CA ALA A 44 2.98 8.40 13.41
C ALA A 44 2.63 9.04 12.07
N GLU A 45 2.30 10.33 12.07
CA GLU A 45 1.99 11.09 10.86
C GLU A 45 3.18 11.12 9.87
N LYS A 46 4.39 11.35 10.38
CA LYS A 46 5.62 11.28 9.57
C LYS A 46 5.83 9.89 8.98
N LYS A 47 5.64 8.84 9.78
CA LYS A 47 5.78 7.44 9.32
C LYS A 47 4.76 7.10 8.24
N ILE A 48 3.50 7.51 8.38
CA ILE A 48 2.46 7.29 7.38
C ILE A 48 2.83 7.93 6.04
N ARG A 49 3.37 9.16 6.05
CA ARG A 49 3.86 9.81 4.83
C ARG A 49 5.01 9.02 4.18
N SER A 50 5.96 8.53 4.97
CA SER A 50 7.06 7.71 4.46
C SER A 50 6.57 6.39 3.86
N ILE A 51 5.62 5.71 4.53
CA ILE A 51 5.00 4.47 4.03
C ILE A 51 4.31 4.72 2.70
N ASN A 52 3.54 5.80 2.58
CA ASN A 52 2.87 6.15 1.33
C ASN A 52 3.86 6.45 0.20
N LYS A 53 4.99 7.12 0.49
CA LYS A 53 6.05 7.37 -0.48
C LYS A 53 6.68 6.04 -0.95
N LEU A 54 7.09 5.19 -0.01
CA LEU A 54 7.69 3.90 -0.31
C LEU A 54 6.74 2.99 -1.08
N GLY A 55 5.45 3.00 -0.77
CA GLY A 55 4.43 2.26 -1.50
C GLY A 55 4.28 2.71 -2.97
N ARG A 56 4.46 4.00 -3.25
CA ARG A 56 4.50 4.51 -4.64
C ARG A 56 5.73 4.01 -5.38
N GLU A 57 6.90 4.07 -4.75
CA GLU A 57 8.16 3.60 -5.33
C GLU A 57 8.10 2.10 -5.67
N ILE A 58 7.56 1.27 -4.77
CA ILE A 58 7.35 -0.17 -5.03
C ILE A 58 6.40 -0.38 -6.21
N LYS A 59 5.32 0.40 -6.29
CA LYS A 59 4.35 0.28 -7.38
C LYS A 59 4.99 0.64 -8.72
N GLU A 60 5.77 1.71 -8.77
CA GLU A 60 6.50 2.15 -9.96
C GLU A 60 7.51 1.09 -10.42
N LEU A 61 8.33 0.57 -9.50
CA LEU A 61 9.29 -0.48 -9.81
C LEU A 61 8.61 -1.76 -10.31
N LYS A 62 7.45 -2.11 -9.74
CA LYS A 62 6.65 -3.24 -10.21
C LYS A 62 6.11 -3.02 -11.63
N TRP A 63 5.69 -1.80 -11.95
CA TRP A 63 5.23 -1.45 -13.30
C TRP A 63 6.35 -1.57 -14.32
N GLU A 64 7.54 -1.07 -13.99
CA GLU A 64 8.72 -1.20 -14.85
C GLU A 64 9.06 -2.67 -15.13
N TYR A 65 9.12 -3.49 -14.08
CA TYR A 65 9.33 -4.93 -14.22
C TYR A 65 8.26 -5.59 -15.09
N LEU A 66 6.98 -5.28 -14.88
CA LEU A 66 5.89 -5.85 -15.68
C LEU A 66 5.99 -5.44 -17.15
N ASN A 67 6.37 -4.19 -17.42
CA ASN A 67 6.55 -3.70 -18.78
C ASN A 67 7.67 -4.45 -19.51
N VAL A 68 8.86 -4.53 -18.89
CA VAL A 68 10.00 -5.26 -19.44
C VAL A 68 9.69 -6.75 -19.61
N LYS A 69 9.06 -7.37 -18.61
CA LYS A 69 8.64 -8.77 -18.70
C LYS A 69 7.64 -9.00 -19.82
N SER A 70 6.68 -8.09 -20.00
CA SER A 70 5.68 -8.18 -21.08
C SER A 70 6.36 -8.12 -22.45
N GLU A 71 7.31 -7.22 -22.63
CA GLU A 71 8.09 -7.14 -23.87
C GLU A 71 8.90 -8.42 -24.13
N LEU A 72 9.55 -8.96 -23.10
CA LEU A 72 10.24 -10.24 -23.19
C LEU A 72 9.29 -11.38 -23.56
N MET A 73 8.10 -11.44 -22.96
CA MET A 73 7.10 -12.45 -23.29
C MET A 73 6.58 -12.30 -24.72
N PHE A 74 6.40 -11.07 -25.20
CA PHE A 74 6.01 -10.81 -26.59
C PHE A 74 7.08 -11.30 -27.57
N ARG A 75 8.35 -10.95 -27.34
CA ARG A 75 9.47 -11.41 -28.17
C ARG A 75 9.70 -12.92 -28.07
N SER A 76 9.46 -13.53 -26.91
CA SER A 76 9.61 -14.98 -26.67
C SER A 76 8.39 -15.79 -27.12
N LYS A 77 7.33 -15.13 -27.59
CA LYS A 77 6.12 -15.81 -28.07
C LYS A 77 6.48 -16.68 -29.27
N MET A 78 6.09 -17.96 -29.24
CA MET A 78 6.39 -18.93 -30.32
C MET A 78 6.04 -18.40 -31.71
N SER A 79 4.95 -17.65 -31.87
CA SER A 79 4.57 -17.06 -33.17
C SER A 79 5.55 -15.98 -33.64
N GLU A 80 6.06 -15.15 -32.74
CA GLU A 80 7.02 -14.09 -33.07
C GLU A 80 8.41 -14.66 -33.26
N VAL A 81 8.82 -15.62 -32.42
CA VAL A 81 10.06 -16.37 -32.59
C VAL A 81 10.05 -17.09 -33.94
N SER A 82 8.97 -17.80 -34.30
CA SER A 82 8.84 -18.52 -35.57
C SER A 82 8.97 -17.59 -36.79
N LYS A 83 8.41 -16.37 -36.73
CA LYS A 83 8.59 -15.36 -37.78
C LYS A 83 10.03 -14.83 -37.83
N ALA A 84 10.64 -14.58 -36.66
CA ALA A 84 12.00 -14.07 -36.58
C ALA A 84 13.05 -15.07 -37.10
N VAL A 85 12.82 -16.38 -36.95
CA VAL A 85 13.70 -17.44 -37.45
C VAL A 85 13.37 -17.93 -38.86
N GLU A 86 12.25 -17.49 -39.45
CA GLU A 86 11.85 -17.79 -40.83
C GLU A 86 12.90 -17.38 -41.88
N PRO A 87 13.54 -16.19 -41.83
CA PRO A 87 14.65 -15.85 -42.72
C PRO A 87 15.92 -16.69 -42.48
N MET A 88 16.03 -17.39 -41.34
CA MET A 88 17.09 -18.36 -41.08
C MET A 88 16.77 -19.76 -41.64
N GLY A 89 15.64 -19.93 -42.32
CA GLY A 89 15.21 -21.19 -42.94
C GLY A 89 14.58 -22.20 -41.97
N LEU A 90 14.35 -21.81 -40.71
CA LEU A 90 13.76 -22.67 -39.68
C LEU A 90 12.23 -22.65 -39.79
N LYS A 91 11.62 -23.85 -39.86
CA LYS A 91 10.16 -24.03 -39.98
C LYS A 91 9.60 -24.72 -38.74
N PRO A 92 8.40 -24.32 -38.27
CA PRO A 92 7.73 -25.04 -37.19
C PRO A 92 7.41 -26.48 -37.62
N LEU A 93 7.56 -27.43 -36.69
CA LEU A 93 7.20 -28.83 -36.94
C LEU A 93 5.68 -28.93 -37.21
N SER A 94 5.31 -29.39 -38.41
CA SER A 94 3.90 -29.61 -38.78
C SER A 94 3.34 -30.94 -38.26
N SER A 95 4.21 -31.86 -37.83
CA SER A 95 3.86 -33.17 -37.30
C SER A 95 4.68 -33.45 -36.04
N PRO A 96 4.13 -34.21 -35.08
CA PRO A 96 4.88 -34.60 -33.90
C PRO A 96 6.15 -35.37 -34.30
N PRO A 97 7.29 -35.14 -33.62
CA PRO A 97 8.55 -35.78 -33.95
C PRO A 97 8.44 -37.30 -33.81
N GLN A 98 8.97 -38.04 -34.78
CA GLN A 98 9.05 -39.51 -34.67
C GLN A 98 9.99 -39.87 -33.52
N LYS A 99 9.47 -40.63 -32.55
CA LYS A 99 10.30 -41.29 -31.54
C LYS A 99 11.10 -42.36 -32.25
N ILE A 100 12.42 -42.20 -32.28
CA ILE A 100 13.33 -43.25 -32.76
C ILE A 100 13.34 -44.33 -31.67
N GLU A 101 12.51 -45.36 -31.84
CA GLU A 101 12.62 -46.56 -31.04
C GLU A 101 13.72 -47.42 -31.65
N LEU A 102 14.80 -47.62 -30.89
CA LEU A 102 15.88 -48.51 -31.28
C LEU A 102 15.31 -49.94 -31.25
N GLU A 103 15.03 -50.51 -32.41
CA GLU A 103 14.82 -51.95 -32.50
C GLU A 103 16.15 -52.63 -32.16
N LYS A 104 16.23 -53.15 -30.93
CA LYS A 104 17.25 -54.12 -30.56
C LYS A 104 16.98 -55.37 -31.39
N LYS A 105 17.80 -55.57 -32.42
CA LYS A 105 17.85 -56.79 -33.20
C LYS A 105 18.84 -57.75 -32.53
N GLU A 106 18.32 -58.63 -31.69
CA GLU A 106 18.71 -60.05 -31.52
C GLU A 106 17.75 -60.75 -30.54
#